data_AF-A0A7W0REJ5-F1
#
_entry.id   AF-A0A7W0REJ5-F1
#
_cell.length_a   1.000
_cell.length_b   1.000
_cell.length_c   1.000
_cell.angle_alpha   90.00
_cell.angle_beta   90.00
_cell.angle_gamma   90.00
#
_symmetry.space_group_name_H-M   'P 1'
#
loop_
_entity.id
_entity.type
_entity.pdbx_description
1 polymer ?
#
loop_
_entity_poly.entity_id
_entity_poly.type
_entity_poly.pdbx_seq_one_letter_code
_entity_poly.pdbx_strand_id
1 'polypeptide(L)'
;MSAKGSTSSERFDAAIRAIDAANADDPETIVVDGVVRPKELAHAEMMTAWVRRLDAEASDAQLLAARAHHLRRWTIARSSYPEGRSGYLRWRTHLKKQHATE
;
A
#
# COMPACT_ATOMS: atom_id res chain seq x y z
N MET A 1 7.08 -18.53 35.02
CA MET A 1 7.94 -18.20 33.86
C MET A 1 7.06 -17.51 32.83
N SER A 2 7.15 -16.18 32.74
CA SER A 2 6.24 -15.37 31.92
C SER A 2 6.54 -15.50 30.43
N ALA A 3 5.54 -15.87 29.66
CA ALA A 3 5.51 -15.65 28.22
C ALA A 3 5.35 -14.15 27.95
N LYS A 4 6.45 -13.44 27.67
CA LYS A 4 6.42 -12.16 26.96
C LYS A 4 6.62 -12.45 25.47
N GLY A 5 5.57 -12.94 24.83
CA GLY A 5 5.47 -12.96 23.37
C GLY A 5 5.32 -11.53 22.83
N SER A 6 5.89 -11.31 21.65
CA SER A 6 6.15 -10.00 21.02
C SER A 6 4.88 -9.20 20.66
N THR A 7 4.51 -8.22 21.49
CA THR A 7 3.43 -7.27 21.17
C THR A 7 3.77 -6.34 19.99
N SER A 8 5.04 -6.22 19.59
CA SER A 8 5.44 -5.45 18.39
C SER A 8 5.12 -6.20 17.10
N SER A 9 5.39 -7.51 17.06
CA SER A 9 5.11 -8.35 15.89
C SER A 9 3.61 -8.41 15.59
N GLU A 10 2.77 -8.60 16.61
CA GLU A 10 1.31 -8.70 16.41
C GLU A 10 0.71 -7.41 15.85
N ARG A 11 1.16 -6.24 16.33
CA ARG A 11 0.72 -4.93 15.81
C ARG A 11 1.20 -4.70 14.38
N PHE A 12 2.45 -5.05 14.09
CA PHE A 12 3.00 -4.97 12.74
C PHE A 12 2.21 -5.85 11.77
N ASP A 13 2.00 -7.12 12.12
CA ASP A 13 1.25 -8.07 11.27
C ASP A 13 -0.20 -7.63 11.08
N ALA A 14 -0.83 -7.07 12.12
CA ALA A 14 -2.17 -6.49 12.01
C ALA A 14 -2.21 -5.30 11.05
N ALA A 15 -1.22 -4.41 11.10
CA ALA A 15 -1.12 -3.28 10.17
C ALA A 15 -0.90 -3.73 8.72
N ILE A 16 -0.04 -4.73 8.49
CA ILE A 16 0.15 -5.34 7.16
C ILE A 16 -1.17 -5.90 6.62
N ARG A 17 -1.90 -6.69 7.43
CA ARG A 17 -3.20 -7.25 7.02
C ARG A 17 -4.23 -6.16 6.70
N ALA A 18 -4.26 -5.09 7.47
CA ALA A 18 -5.19 -3.97 7.23
C ALA A 18 -4.86 -3.24 5.92
N ILE A 19 -3.57 -3.01 5.63
CA ILE A 19 -3.13 -2.42 4.36
C ILE A 19 -3.47 -3.33 3.18
N ASP A 20 -3.17 -4.63 3.29
CA ASP A 20 -3.43 -5.59 2.23
C ASP A 20 -4.94 -5.69 1.94
N ALA A 21 -5.78 -5.74 2.98
CA ALA A 21 -7.24 -5.73 2.82
C ALA A 21 -7.73 -4.46 2.11
N ALA A 22 -7.24 -3.28 2.51
CA ALA A 22 -7.63 -2.02 1.87
C ALA A 22 -7.17 -1.89 0.41
N ASN A 23 -6.05 -2.52 0.04
CA ASN A 23 -5.55 -2.53 -1.34
C ASN A 23 -6.14 -3.67 -2.18
N ALA A 24 -6.67 -4.72 -1.55
CA ALA A 24 -7.39 -5.80 -2.24
C ALA A 24 -8.72 -5.32 -2.83
N ASP A 25 -9.30 -4.27 -2.26
CA ASP A 25 -10.51 -3.61 -2.75
C ASP A 25 -10.29 -2.81 -4.06
N ASP A 26 -9.05 -2.70 -4.57
CA ASP A 26 -8.77 -2.03 -5.85
C ASP A 26 -9.48 -2.76 -7.00
N PRO A 27 -10.44 -2.11 -7.70
CA PRO A 27 -11.14 -2.73 -8.81
C PRO A 27 -10.25 -2.89 -10.05
N GLU A 28 -9.16 -2.14 -10.15
CA GLU A 28 -8.20 -2.26 -11.24
C GLU A 28 -7.29 -3.45 -10.98
N THR A 29 -7.05 -4.27 -12.01
CA THR A 29 -6.23 -5.48 -11.89
C THR A 29 -5.04 -5.45 -12.84
N ILE A 30 -3.98 -6.16 -12.48
CA ILE A 30 -2.81 -6.42 -13.31
C ILE A 30 -2.49 -7.92 -13.31
N VAL A 31 -1.70 -8.37 -14.27
CA VAL A 31 -1.19 -9.75 -14.32
C VAL A 31 0.22 -9.77 -13.73
N VAL A 32 0.42 -10.59 -12.70
CA VAL A 32 1.72 -10.86 -12.08
C VAL A 32 1.95 -12.36 -12.12
N ASP A 33 3.02 -12.81 -12.77
CA ASP A 33 3.36 -14.23 -12.93
C ASP A 33 2.19 -15.09 -13.47
N GLY A 34 1.42 -14.53 -14.41
CA GLY A 34 0.26 -15.20 -15.01
C GLY A 34 -1.02 -15.16 -14.18
N VAL A 35 -1.01 -14.55 -13.00
CA VAL A 35 -2.17 -14.42 -12.11
C VAL A 35 -2.73 -12.99 -12.15
N VAL A 36 -4.05 -12.86 -12.32
CA VAL A 36 -4.76 -11.58 -12.23
C VAL A 36 -4.88 -11.18 -10.75
N ARG A 37 -4.45 -9.98 -10.39
CA ARG A 37 -4.41 -9.48 -9.01
C ARG A 37 -4.84 -8.02 -8.92
N PRO A 38 -5.43 -7.57 -7.79
CA PRO A 38 -5.68 -6.15 -7.54
C PRO A 38 -4.37 -5.36 -7.65
N LYS A 39 -4.40 -4.27 -8.41
CA LYS A 39 -3.19 -3.56 -8.84
C LYS A 39 -2.42 -2.99 -7.66
N GLU A 40 -3.06 -2.22 -6.78
CA GLU A 40 -2.33 -1.64 -5.65
C GLU A 40 -1.86 -2.69 -4.62
N LEU A 41 -2.56 -3.83 -4.46
CA LEU A 41 -2.08 -4.93 -3.60
C LEU A 41 -0.80 -5.56 -4.17
N ALA A 42 -0.79 -5.84 -5.47
CA ALA A 42 0.38 -6.40 -6.13
C ALA A 42 1.59 -5.45 -6.05
N HIS A 43 1.40 -4.15 -6.28
CA HIS A 43 2.48 -3.17 -6.13
C HIS A 43 2.99 -3.06 -4.70
N ALA A 44 2.10 -3.06 -3.70
CA ALA A 44 2.45 -3.03 -2.28
C ALA A 44 3.37 -4.20 -1.87
N GLU A 45 3.05 -5.42 -2.34
CA GLU A 45 3.89 -6.59 -2.14
C GLU A 45 5.24 -6.49 -2.84
N MET A 46 5.25 -6.07 -4.12
CA MET A 46 6.50 -5.86 -4.87
C MET A 46 7.40 -4.85 -4.17
N MET A 47 6.84 -3.75 -3.64
CA MET A 47 7.62 -2.72 -2.97
C MET A 47 8.20 -3.21 -1.65
N THR A 48 7.43 -3.99 -0.89
CA THR A 48 7.93 -4.64 0.31
C THR A 48 9.07 -5.63 -0.01
N ALA A 49 8.93 -6.42 -1.07
CA ALA A 49 9.96 -7.37 -1.50
C ALA A 49 11.26 -6.66 -1.92
N TRP A 50 11.15 -5.54 -2.65
CA TRP A 50 12.30 -4.72 -3.02
C TRP A 50 13.01 -4.11 -1.81
N VAL A 51 12.26 -3.58 -0.83
CA VAL A 51 12.86 -3.04 0.40
C VAL A 51 13.65 -4.12 1.13
N ARG A 52 13.09 -5.32 1.30
CA ARG A 52 13.82 -6.45 1.93
C ARG A 52 15.06 -6.89 1.15
N ARG A 53 15.06 -6.75 -0.18
CA ARG A 53 16.20 -7.07 -1.02
C ARG A 53 17.33 -6.05 -0.89
N LEU A 54 16.98 -4.77 -0.73
CA LEU A 54 17.95 -3.68 -0.60
C LEU A 54 18.49 -3.56 0.83
N ASP A 55 17.66 -3.87 1.82
CA ASP A 55 17.98 -3.81 3.24
C ASP A 55 17.32 -4.98 3.97
N ALA A 56 18.12 -6.00 4.29
CA ALA A 56 17.64 -7.19 4.99
C ALA A 56 17.19 -6.89 6.43
N GLU A 57 17.71 -5.80 7.01
CA GLU A 57 17.44 -5.35 8.39
C GLU A 57 16.45 -4.17 8.42
N ALA A 58 15.70 -3.96 7.33
CA ALA A 58 14.72 -2.88 7.23
C ALA A 58 13.73 -2.91 8.41
N SER A 59 13.57 -1.76 9.06
CA SER A 59 12.67 -1.60 10.20
C SER A 59 11.20 -1.82 9.83
N ASP A 60 10.38 -2.15 10.84
CA ASP A 60 8.92 -2.22 10.70
C ASP A 60 8.34 -0.97 10.02
N ALA A 61 8.85 0.22 10.33
CA ALA A 61 8.39 1.47 9.73
C ALA A 61 8.69 1.54 8.22
N GLN A 62 9.88 1.11 7.79
CA GLN A 62 10.24 1.04 6.37
C GLN A 62 9.37 0.02 5.63
N LEU A 63 9.12 -1.14 6.25
CA LEU A 63 8.29 -2.19 5.69
C LEU A 63 6.81 -1.76 5.58
N LEU A 64 6.28 -1.08 6.60
CA LEU A 64 4.94 -0.50 6.57
C LEU A 64 4.82 0.59 5.51
N ALA A 65 5.81 1.47 5.38
CA ALA A 65 5.81 2.50 4.33
C ALA A 65 5.84 1.89 2.92
N ALA A 66 6.62 0.83 2.72
CA ALA A 66 6.67 0.09 1.46
C ALA A 66 5.36 -0.65 1.18
N ARG A 67 4.78 -1.28 2.20
CA ARG A 67 3.51 -1.99 2.08
C ARG A 67 2.35 -1.04 1.82
N ALA A 68 2.38 0.16 2.40
CA ALA A 68 1.40 1.22 2.14
C ALA A 68 1.64 1.98 0.82
N HIS A 69 2.48 1.45 -0.08
CA HIS A 69 2.67 2.04 -1.40
C HIS A 69 1.31 2.19 -2.09
N HIS A 70 0.96 3.42 -2.46
CA HIS A 70 -0.33 3.78 -3.07
C HIS A 70 -1.57 3.29 -2.30
N LEU A 71 -1.49 3.20 -0.97
CA LEU A 71 -2.62 2.82 -0.11
C LEU A 71 -3.90 3.56 -0.52
N ARG A 72 -4.96 2.82 -0.85
CA ARG A 72 -6.30 3.33 -1.21
C ARG A 72 -6.33 4.37 -2.33
N ARG A 73 -5.27 4.46 -3.14
CA ARG A 73 -5.16 5.41 -4.26
C ARG A 73 -6.22 5.20 -5.35
N TRP A 74 -6.76 3.98 -5.42
CA TRP A 74 -7.82 3.54 -6.33
C TRP A 74 -9.20 4.13 -6.01
N THR A 75 -9.42 4.65 -4.80
CA THR A 75 -10.71 5.23 -4.37
C THR A 75 -11.14 6.44 -5.21
N ILE A 76 -10.18 7.16 -5.80
CA ILE A 76 -10.42 8.16 -6.84
C ILE A 76 -9.63 7.74 -8.07
N ALA A 77 -10.32 7.31 -9.12
CA ALA A 77 -9.68 6.92 -10.38
C ALA A 77 -8.83 8.06 -10.96
N ARG A 78 -7.57 7.78 -11.33
CA ARG A 78 -6.70 8.79 -11.98
C ARG A 78 -7.32 9.35 -13.25
N SER A 79 -8.07 8.53 -14.00
CA SER A 79 -8.77 8.91 -15.23
C SER A 79 -9.89 9.95 -15.02
N SER A 80 -10.35 10.18 -13.79
CA SER A 80 -11.34 11.22 -13.47
C SER A 80 -10.77 12.66 -13.54
N TYR A 81 -9.46 12.81 -13.77
CA TYR A 81 -8.79 14.10 -13.92
C TYR A 81 -8.11 14.20 -15.29
N PRO A 82 -8.01 15.42 -15.88
CA PRO A 82 -7.30 15.62 -17.13
C PRO A 82 -5.88 15.04 -17.15
N GLU A 83 -5.38 14.72 -18.33
CA GLU A 83 -4.00 14.29 -18.51
C GLU A 83 -2.99 15.40 -18.19
N GLY A 84 -1.71 15.02 -18.14
CA GLY A 84 -0.62 15.94 -17.86
C GLY A 84 -0.43 16.28 -16.38
N ARG A 85 0.61 17.08 -16.13
CA ARG A 85 1.11 17.38 -14.78
C ARG A 85 0.07 18.08 -13.90
N SER A 86 -0.66 19.05 -14.45
CA SER A 86 -1.66 19.82 -13.68
C SER A 86 -2.80 18.92 -13.17
N GLY A 87 -3.35 18.07 -14.05
CA GLY A 87 -4.39 17.12 -13.67
C GLY A 87 -3.91 16.10 -12.63
N TYR A 88 -2.69 15.58 -12.79
CA TYR A 88 -2.06 14.67 -11.81
C TYR A 88 -1.90 15.33 -10.43
N LEU A 89 -1.43 16.57 -10.35
CA LEU A 89 -1.25 17.27 -9.08
C LEU A 89 -2.57 17.56 -8.38
N ARG A 90 -3.62 17.91 -9.14
CA ARG A 90 -4.98 18.10 -8.61
C ARG A 90 -5.54 16.79 -8.04
N TRP A 91 -5.45 15.71 -8.80
CA TRP A 91 -5.87 14.38 -8.35
C TRP A 91 -5.15 13.95 -7.06
N ARG A 92 -3.81 14.04 -7.04
CA ARG A 92 -3.01 13.70 -5.87
C ARG A 92 -3.37 14.55 -4.64
N THR A 93 -3.70 15.82 -4.85
CA THR A 93 -4.13 16.72 -3.76
C THR A 93 -5.50 16.33 -3.22
N HIS A 94 -6.43 15.92 -4.08
CA HIS A 94 -7.74 15.41 -3.65
C HIS A 94 -7.58 14.13 -2.82
N LEU A 95 -6.84 13.14 -3.31
CA LEU A 95 -6.56 11.91 -2.56
C LEU A 95 -5.98 12.19 -1.17
N LYS A 96 -5.01 13.12 -1.07
CA LYS A 96 -4.46 13.52 0.24
C LYS A 96 -5.53 14.08 1.18
N LYS A 97 -6.44 14.91 0.67
CA LYS A 97 -7.52 15.50 1.47
C LYS A 97 -8.50 14.43 1.94
N GLN A 98 -8.88 13.51 1.06
CA GLN A 98 -9.76 12.39 1.39
C GLN A 98 -9.16 11.51 2.49
N HIS A 99 -7.90 11.08 2.36
CA HIS A 99 -7.22 10.28 3.39
C HIS A 99 -7.07 10.99 4.74
N ALA A 100 -7.16 12.32 4.78
CA ALA A 100 -7.11 13.06 6.06
C ALA A 100 -8.45 13.05 6.80
N THR A 101 -9.54 12.67 6.14
CA THR A 101 -10.92 12.73 6.67
C THR A 101 -11.62 11.39 6.79
N GLU A 102 -11.06 10.33 6.19
CA GLU A 102 -11.49 8.93 6.39
C GLU A 102 -11.00 8.39 7.75
#